data_AF-A0A225VE25-F1
#
_entry.id   AF-A0A225VE25-F1
#
_cell.length_a   1.000
_cell.length_b   1.000
_cell.length_c   1.000
_cell.angle_alpha   90.00
_cell.angle_beta   90.00
_cell.angle_gamma   90.00
#
_symmetry.space_group_name_H-M   'P 1'
#
loop_
_entity.id
_entity.type
_entity.pdbx_description
1 polymer ?
#
loop_
_entity_poly.entity_id
_entity_poly.type
_entity_poly.pdbx_seq_one_letter_code
_entity_poly.pdbx_strand_id
1 'polypeptide(L)'
;MEEILTIYTTQVDQFGKGTRRVMSRSNHAWRCPVRAAWYLVKRHKALNIEANSLLCKIDSMQNLHVLDLVKAIKHAAELADEDPNKYGSHSLRSGGATALFNAGFVSLAAKRFGRWSSDAVERYKCISGVLTMRISRAMLTPVSQQE
;
A
#
# COMPACT_ATOMS: atom_id res chain seq x y z
N MET A 1 19.45 -2.61 -2.49
CA MET A 1 18.88 -3.46 -3.54
C MET A 1 17.45 -3.02 -3.75
N GLU A 2 17.13 -2.65 -4.99
CA GLU A 2 15.84 -2.14 -5.41
C GLU A 2 15.25 -3.09 -6.44
N GLU A 3 13.92 -3.19 -6.47
CA GLU A 3 13.20 -4.00 -7.45
C GLU A 3 12.24 -3.13 -8.24
N ILE A 4 12.09 -3.43 -9.54
CA ILE A 4 11.17 -2.70 -10.41
C ILE A 4 9.98 -3.60 -10.71
N LEU A 5 8.79 -3.17 -10.27
CA LEU A 5 7.53 -3.78 -10.63
C LEU A 5 6.88 -3.00 -11.76
N THR A 6 6.52 -3.69 -12.84
CA THR A 6 5.72 -3.13 -13.94
C THR A 6 4.26 -3.48 -13.72
N ILE A 7 3.40 -2.46 -13.73
CA ILE A 7 1.95 -2.60 -13.61
C ILE A 7 1.36 -2.20 -14.96
N TYR A 8 0.80 -3.15 -15.70
CA TYR A 8 0.35 -2.92 -17.07
C TYR A 8 -0.94 -2.09 -17.15
N THR A 9 -1.97 -2.43 -16.37
CA THR A 9 -3.23 -1.69 -16.34
C THR A 9 -3.85 -1.77 -14.94
N THR A 10 -4.71 -0.81 -14.60
CA THR A 10 -5.51 -0.82 -13.37
C THR A 10 -6.84 -0.13 -13.61
N GLN A 11 -7.83 -0.34 -12.75
CA GLN A 11 -9.11 0.39 -12.80
C GLN A 11 -8.95 1.92 -12.77
N VAL A 12 -7.87 2.44 -12.17
CA VAL A 12 -7.55 3.88 -12.12
C VAL A 12 -6.72 4.37 -13.32
N ASP A 13 -6.37 3.47 -14.24
CA ASP A 13 -5.58 3.75 -15.43
C ASP A 13 -6.48 3.88 -16.66
N GLN A 14 -7.23 4.98 -16.70
CA GLN A 14 -8.23 5.26 -17.73
C GLN A 14 -7.65 5.27 -19.15
N PHE A 15 -6.33 5.49 -19.26
CA PHE A 15 -5.60 5.58 -20.53
C PHE A 15 -4.75 4.34 -20.82
N GLY A 16 -4.77 3.31 -19.96
CA GLY A 16 -4.04 2.06 -20.15
C GLY A 16 -2.52 2.23 -20.29
N LYS A 17 -1.93 3.29 -19.73
CA LYS A 17 -0.51 3.61 -19.92
C LYS A 17 0.42 2.72 -19.11
N GLY A 18 -0.12 2.07 -18.09
CA GLY A 18 0.66 1.33 -17.10
C GLY A 18 1.56 2.25 -16.29
N THR A 19 2.33 1.64 -15.39
CA THR A 19 3.37 2.37 -14.66
C THR A 19 4.46 1.41 -14.19
N ARG A 20 5.67 1.95 -14.01
CA ARG A 20 6.77 1.25 -13.34
C ARG A 20 6.93 1.84 -11.93
N ARG A 21 7.19 0.96 -10.97
CA ARG A 21 7.44 1.34 -9.58
C ARG A 21 8.71 0.68 -9.10
N VAL A 22 9.61 1.51 -8.61
CA VAL A 22 10.81 1.08 -7.90
C VAL A 22 10.43 0.89 -6.43
N MET A 23 10.77 -0.27 -5.89
CA MET A 23 10.59 -0.59 -4.47
C MET A 23 11.96 -0.87 -3.87
N SER A 24 12.29 -0.15 -2.81
CA SER A 24 13.53 -0.38 -2.06
C SER A 24 13.24 -1.28 -0.85
N ARG A 25 14.25 -2.04 -0.41
CA ARG A 25 14.12 -2.91 0.76
C ARG A 25 13.87 -2.08 2.02
N SER A 26 12.83 -2.43 2.80
CA SER A 26 12.56 -1.80 4.09
C SER A 26 13.37 -2.37 5.25
N ASN A 27 14.19 -3.41 5.01
CA ASN A 27 14.92 -4.21 6.01
C ASN A 27 14.05 -4.87 7.09
N HIS A 28 12.72 -4.79 6.98
CA HIS A 28 11.81 -5.48 7.87
C HIS A 28 11.68 -6.96 7.49
N ALA A 29 11.65 -7.85 8.48
CA ALA A 29 11.61 -9.30 8.24
C ALA A 29 10.42 -9.74 7.37
N TRP A 30 9.20 -9.35 7.77
CA TRP A 30 7.94 -9.73 7.14
C TRP A 30 7.21 -8.61 6.38
N ARG A 31 7.50 -7.32 6.63
CA ARG A 31 6.86 -6.15 5.97
C ARG A 31 7.67 -5.57 4.81
N CYS A 32 8.59 -6.34 4.24
CA CYS A 32 9.46 -5.82 3.17
C CYS A 32 8.80 -5.96 1.80
N PRO A 33 8.54 -4.84 1.07
CA PRO A 33 7.85 -4.89 -0.22
C PRO A 33 8.64 -5.69 -1.25
N VAL A 34 9.97 -5.56 -1.26
CA VAL A 34 10.86 -6.36 -2.11
C VAL A 34 10.75 -7.86 -1.79
N ARG A 35 10.75 -8.25 -0.51
CA ARG A 35 10.60 -9.67 -0.12
C ARG A 35 9.22 -10.21 -0.50
N ALA A 36 8.16 -9.41 -0.31
CA ALA A 36 6.81 -9.78 -0.70
C ALA A 36 6.69 -9.98 -2.21
N ALA A 37 7.26 -9.09 -3.02
CA ALA A 37 7.30 -9.23 -4.47
C ALA A 37 8.04 -10.52 -4.89
N TRP A 38 9.20 -10.79 -4.29
CA TRP A 38 9.95 -12.02 -4.55
C TRP A 38 9.20 -13.28 -4.13
N TYR A 39 8.41 -13.24 -3.07
CA TYR A 39 7.56 -14.35 -2.67
C TYR A 39 6.54 -14.67 -3.77
N LEU A 40 5.89 -13.65 -4.34
CA LEU A 40 4.95 -13.83 -5.45
C LEU A 40 5.64 -14.38 -6.70
N VAL A 41 6.85 -13.89 -7.04
CA VAL A 41 7.64 -14.40 -8.17
C VAL A 41 8.04 -15.86 -7.98
N LYS A 42 8.49 -16.24 -6.78
CA LYS A 42 8.84 -17.65 -6.47
C LYS A 42 7.62 -18.55 -6.58
N ARG A 43 6.46 -18.09 -6.07
CA ARG A 43 5.20 -18.82 -6.16
C ARG A 43 4.76 -19.00 -7.62
N HIS A 44 4.87 -17.95 -8.43
CA HIS A 44 4.55 -17.98 -9.86
C HIS A 44 5.45 -18.97 -10.62
N LYS A 45 6.77 -18.95 -10.37
CA LYS A 45 7.71 -19.93 -10.93
C LYS A 45 7.39 -21.37 -10.51
N ALA A 46 7.03 -21.58 -9.25
CA ALA A 46 6.68 -22.91 -8.75
C ALA A 46 5.40 -23.48 -9.38
N LEU A 47 4.53 -22.62 -9.94
CA LEU A 47 3.32 -23.03 -10.67
C LEU A 47 3.57 -23.26 -12.16
N ASN A 48 4.80 -23.09 -12.66
CA ASN A 48 5.16 -23.21 -14.08
C ASN A 48 4.25 -22.40 -15.02
N ILE A 49 3.88 -21.19 -14.61
CA ILE A 49 3.02 -20.30 -15.40
C ILE A 49 3.86 -19.49 -16.39
N GLU A 50 3.30 -19.18 -17.56
CA GLU A 50 3.91 -18.32 -18.57
C GLU A 50 4.38 -16.96 -18.00
N ALA A 51 5.52 -16.49 -18.47
CA ALA A 51 6.21 -15.30 -17.96
C ALA A 51 5.38 -14.01 -18.07
N ASN A 52 4.46 -13.92 -19.03
CA ASN A 52 3.63 -12.74 -19.28
C ASN A 52 2.25 -12.79 -18.59
N SER A 53 2.02 -13.74 -17.69
CA SER A 53 0.76 -13.80 -16.94
C SER A 53 0.75 -12.83 -15.75
N LEU A 54 -0.43 -12.63 -15.16
CA LEU A 54 -0.58 -11.95 -13.88
C LEU A 54 0.22 -12.69 -12.78
N LEU A 55 0.85 -11.91 -11.89
CA LEU A 55 1.72 -12.41 -10.83
C LEU A 55 0.92 -13.01 -9.64
N CYS A 56 -0.24 -12.43 -9.33
CA CYS A 56 -1.09 -12.86 -8.22
C CYS A 56 -2.01 -14.01 -8.64
N LYS A 57 -1.44 -15.20 -8.83
CA LYS A 57 -2.18 -16.43 -9.15
C LYS A 57 -2.25 -17.37 -7.95
N ILE A 58 -3.39 -18.04 -7.78
CA ILE A 58 -3.60 -19.08 -6.75
C ILE A 58 -3.04 -20.40 -7.26
N ASP A 59 -3.35 -20.73 -8.52
CA ASP A 59 -2.88 -21.89 -9.27
C ASP A 59 -2.57 -21.52 -10.74
N SER A 60 -2.35 -22.51 -11.61
CA SER A 60 -2.02 -22.26 -13.02
C SER A 60 -3.14 -21.54 -13.80
N MET A 61 -4.40 -21.73 -13.40
CA MET A 61 -5.60 -21.28 -14.11
C MET A 61 -6.31 -20.10 -13.42
N GLN A 62 -6.25 -20.03 -12.10
CA GLN A 62 -7.02 -19.07 -11.29
C GLN A 62 -6.17 -17.91 -10.79
N ASN A 63 -6.63 -16.70 -11.09
CA ASN A 63 -6.09 -15.48 -10.50
C ASN A 63 -6.71 -15.25 -9.12
N LEU A 64 -5.95 -14.58 -8.24
CA LEU A 64 -6.45 -14.18 -6.93
C LEU A 64 -7.64 -13.24 -7.09
N HIS A 65 -8.81 -13.65 -6.58
CA HIS A 65 -10.01 -12.81 -6.63
C HIS A 65 -10.03 -11.84 -5.44
N VAL A 66 -10.63 -10.66 -5.65
CA VAL A 66 -10.73 -9.63 -4.60
C VAL A 66 -11.51 -10.12 -3.38
N LEU A 67 -12.49 -11.02 -3.58
CA LEU A 67 -13.28 -11.57 -2.47
C LEU A 67 -12.42 -12.43 -1.54
N ASP A 68 -11.46 -13.20 -2.08
CA ASP A 68 -10.56 -14.02 -1.27
C ASP A 68 -9.58 -13.15 -0.49
N LEU A 69 -9.12 -12.05 -1.11
CA LEU A 69 -8.36 -11.03 -0.40
C LEU A 69 -9.18 -10.37 0.73
N VAL A 70 -10.44 -10.02 0.47
CA VAL A 70 -11.32 -9.44 1.50
C VAL A 70 -11.56 -10.42 2.65
N LYS A 71 -11.78 -11.70 2.37
CA LYS A 71 -11.89 -12.74 3.40
C LYS A 71 -10.62 -12.80 4.26
N ALA A 72 -9.45 -12.80 3.64
CA ALA A 72 -8.17 -12.82 4.36
C ALA A 72 -7.96 -11.56 5.22
N ILE A 73 -8.34 -10.38 4.70
CA ILE A 73 -8.26 -9.11 5.45
C ILE A 73 -9.19 -9.13 6.66
N LYS A 74 -10.44 -9.56 6.47
CA LYS A 74 -11.43 -9.65 7.55
C LYS A 74 -10.98 -10.62 8.64
N HIS A 75 -10.48 -11.78 8.25
CA HIS A 75 -9.93 -12.74 9.20
C HIS A 75 -8.72 -12.18 9.96
N ALA A 76 -7.84 -11.42 9.29
CA ALA A 76 -6.73 -10.74 9.97
C ALA A 76 -7.21 -9.65 10.95
N ALA A 77 -8.33 -8.99 10.68
CA ALA A 77 -8.94 -8.03 11.59
C ALA A 77 -9.52 -8.73 12.84
N GLU A 78 -10.20 -9.87 12.67
CA GLU A 78 -10.68 -10.71 13.78
C GLU A 78 -9.54 -11.10 14.73
N LEU A 79 -8.43 -11.58 14.15
CA LEU A 79 -7.24 -11.96 14.92
C LEU A 79 -6.55 -10.77 15.63
N ALA A 80 -6.83 -9.54 15.18
CA ALA A 80 -6.33 -8.31 15.76
C ALA A 80 -7.33 -7.68 16.75
N ASP A 81 -8.43 -8.36 17.09
CA ASP A 81 -9.51 -7.87 17.97
C ASP A 81 -10.23 -6.62 17.41
N GLU A 82 -10.32 -6.53 16.09
CA GLU A 82 -10.98 -5.43 15.37
C GLU A 82 -12.28 -5.91 14.68
N ASP A 83 -13.26 -5.02 14.52
CA ASP A 83 -14.54 -5.35 13.84
C ASP A 83 -14.33 -5.60 12.34
N PRO A 84 -14.52 -6.84 11.84
CA PRO A 84 -14.21 -7.20 10.45
C PRO A 84 -15.11 -6.50 9.43
N ASN A 85 -16.28 -6.01 9.85
CA ASN A 85 -17.20 -5.30 8.97
C ASN A 85 -16.67 -3.92 8.56
N LYS A 86 -15.70 -3.38 9.30
CA LYS A 86 -15.02 -2.13 8.97
C LYS A 86 -13.88 -2.31 7.96
N TYR A 87 -13.56 -3.56 7.59
CA TYR A 87 -12.42 -3.87 6.71
C TYR A 87 -12.85 -4.48 5.38
N GLY A 88 -12.14 -4.08 4.33
CA GLY A 88 -12.29 -4.60 2.97
C GLY A 88 -11.09 -4.28 2.10
N SER A 89 -11.22 -4.47 0.80
CA SER A 89 -10.12 -4.23 -0.16
C SER A 89 -9.63 -2.78 -0.13
N HIS A 90 -10.54 -1.82 0.09
CA HIS A 90 -10.21 -0.40 0.20
C HIS A 90 -9.42 -0.05 1.46
N SER A 91 -9.47 -0.86 2.52
CA SER A 91 -8.74 -0.63 3.77
C SER A 91 -7.23 -0.64 3.56
N LEU A 92 -6.72 -1.41 2.60
CA LEU A 92 -5.31 -1.38 2.23
C LEU A 92 -4.89 -0.02 1.67
N ARG A 93 -5.77 0.61 0.88
CA ARG A 93 -5.51 1.90 0.24
C ARG A 93 -5.58 3.03 1.26
N SER A 94 -6.59 3.03 2.12
CA SER A 94 -6.73 4.03 3.18
C SER A 94 -5.63 3.89 4.24
N GLY A 95 -5.33 2.66 4.67
CA GLY A 95 -4.27 2.35 5.62
C GLY A 95 -2.90 2.78 5.10
N GLY A 96 -2.59 2.52 3.83
CA GLY A 96 -1.34 2.99 3.21
C GLY A 96 -1.22 4.51 3.16
N ALA A 97 -2.30 5.22 2.81
CA ALA A 97 -2.32 6.69 2.82
C ALA A 97 -2.14 7.26 4.23
N THR A 98 -2.82 6.67 5.23
CA THR A 98 -2.68 7.01 6.64
C THR A 98 -1.26 6.75 7.15
N ALA A 99 -0.63 5.63 6.79
CA ALA A 99 0.73 5.31 7.20
C ALA A 99 1.75 6.32 6.65
N LEU A 100 1.66 6.67 5.36
CA LEU A 100 2.53 7.68 4.75
C LEU A 100 2.34 9.07 5.38
N PHE A 101 1.09 9.45 5.67
CA PHE A 101 0.79 10.72 6.32
C PHE A 101 1.39 10.80 7.72
N ASN A 102 1.23 9.75 8.55
CA ASN A 102 1.78 9.73 9.90
C ASN A 102 3.31 9.66 9.93
N ALA A 103 3.93 9.09 8.89
CA ALA A 103 5.38 9.13 8.67
C ALA A 103 5.88 10.52 8.24
N GLY A 104 4.99 11.48 7.96
CA GLY A 104 5.35 12.86 7.58
C GLY A 104 5.62 13.05 6.09
N PHE A 105 5.26 12.09 5.23
CA PHE A 105 5.39 12.29 3.78
C PHE A 105 4.36 13.29 3.26
N VAL A 106 4.80 14.14 2.33
CA VAL A 106 3.94 15.13 1.67
C VAL A 106 2.81 14.47 0.87
N SER A 107 1.67 15.15 0.77
CA SER A 107 0.48 14.68 0.04
C SER A 107 0.82 14.25 -1.40
N LEU A 108 1.69 15.00 -2.08
CA LEU A 108 2.13 14.70 -3.44
C LEU A 108 2.83 13.34 -3.56
N ALA A 109 3.68 12.98 -2.60
CA ALA A 109 4.37 11.69 -2.57
C ALA A 109 3.36 10.55 -2.43
N ALA A 110 2.38 10.70 -1.52
CA ALA A 110 1.30 9.73 -1.36
C ALA A 110 0.41 9.60 -2.62
N LYS A 111 0.09 10.72 -3.28
CA LYS A 111 -0.69 10.74 -4.55
C LYS A 111 0.06 10.01 -5.66
N ARG A 112 1.35 10.34 -5.86
CA ARG A 112 2.21 9.70 -6.86
C ARG A 112 2.38 8.21 -6.58
N PHE A 113 2.66 7.84 -5.33
CA PHE A 113 2.85 6.45 -4.95
C PHE A 113 1.57 5.62 -5.12
N GLY A 114 0.44 6.09 -4.54
CA GLY A 114 -0.84 5.38 -4.57
C GLY A 114 -1.62 5.52 -5.88
N ARG A 115 -1.10 6.22 -6.88
CA ARG A 115 -1.77 6.50 -8.17
C ARG A 115 -3.13 7.17 -7.98
N TRP A 116 -3.13 8.31 -7.28
CA TRP A 116 -4.32 9.15 -7.13
C TRP A 116 -4.24 10.29 -8.13
N SER A 117 -5.29 10.44 -8.94
CA SER A 117 -5.42 11.57 -9.86
C SER A 117 -5.98 12.83 -9.18
N SER A 118 -6.69 12.67 -8.06
CA SER A 118 -7.34 13.74 -7.32
C SER A 118 -6.93 13.80 -5.85
N ASP A 119 -7.36 14.86 -5.19
CA ASP A 119 -7.12 15.12 -3.76
C ASP A 119 -7.96 14.24 -2.84
N ALA A 120 -8.72 13.28 -3.40
CA ALA A 120 -9.49 12.31 -2.63
C ALA A 120 -8.65 11.55 -1.59
N VAL A 121 -7.33 11.44 -1.77
CA VAL A 121 -6.40 10.80 -0.82
C VAL A 121 -6.44 11.44 0.56
N GLU A 122 -6.77 12.72 0.63
CA GLU A 122 -6.72 13.51 1.85
C GLU A 122 -7.81 13.08 2.83
N ARG A 123 -8.96 12.64 2.31
CA ARG A 123 -10.05 12.07 3.13
C ARG A 123 -9.70 10.74 3.79
N TYR A 124 -8.68 10.04 3.29
CA TYR A 124 -8.29 8.73 3.81
C TYR A 124 -7.18 8.81 4.87
N LYS A 125 -6.68 10.00 5.18
CA LYS A 125 -5.60 10.20 6.13
C LYS A 125 -6.16 10.37 7.54
N CYS A 126 -5.89 9.42 8.41
CA CYS A 126 -6.21 9.53 9.82
C CYS A 126 -4.99 10.02 10.62
N ILE A 127 -5.19 10.93 11.58
CA ILE A 127 -4.14 11.37 12.50
C ILE A 127 -3.96 10.29 13.58
N SER A 128 -2.74 9.77 13.72
CA SER A 128 -2.39 8.86 14.82
C SER A 128 -2.08 9.64 16.10
N GLY A 129 -2.22 9.00 17.26
CA GLY A 129 -1.86 9.61 18.54
C GLY A 129 -0.39 10.07 18.61
N VAL A 130 0.51 9.36 17.94
CA VAL A 130 1.93 9.75 17.84
C VAL A 130 2.09 11.07 17.08
N LEU A 131 1.34 11.25 15.99
CA LEU A 131 1.35 12.49 15.23
C LEU A 131 0.72 13.63 16.04
N THR A 132 -0.39 13.39 16.73
CA THR A 132 -1.00 14.36 17.64
C THR A 132 0.00 14.85 18.69
N MET A 133 0.74 13.94 19.33
CA MET A 133 1.77 14.30 20.31
C MET A 133 2.89 15.17 19.69
N ARG A 134 3.33 14.84 18.47
CA ARG A 134 4.34 15.65 17.75
C ARG A 134 3.82 17.04 17.42
N ILE A 135 2.55 17.16 17.00
CA ILE A 135 1.90 18.44 16.73
C ILE A 135 1.85 19.27 18.02
N SER A 136 1.38 18.69 19.13
CA SER A 136 1.32 19.39 20.43
C SER A 136 2.69 19.92 20.88
N ARG A 137 3.77 19.14 20.68
CA ARG A 137 5.14 19.59 20.99
C ARG A 137 5.58 20.74 20.08
N ALA A 138 5.30 20.66 18.78
CA ALA A 138 5.68 21.69 17.83
C ALA A 138 5.00 23.04 18.12
N MET A 139 3.76 23.02 18.64
CA MET A 139 3.03 24.23 19.03
C MET A 139 3.67 24.99 20.22
N LEU A 140 4.50 24.33 21.03
CA LEU A 140 5.21 24.97 22.15
C LEU A 140 6.49 25.68 21.70
N THR A 141 7.01 25.35 20.52
CA THR A 141 8.14 26.07 19.92
C THR A 141 7.62 27.37 19.34
N PRO A 142 8.01 28.55 19.85
CA PRO A 142 7.68 29.80 19.19
C PRO A 142 8.22 29.74 17.76
N VAL A 143 7.39 30.16 16.80
CA VAL A 143 7.83 30.43 15.44
C VAL A 143 8.78 31.63 15.53
N SER A 144 10.04 31.38 15.88
CA SER A 144 11.10 32.35 15.68
C SER A 144 11.15 32.60 14.19
N GLN A 145 10.70 33.80 13.80
CA GLN A 145 10.65 34.29 12.44
C GLN A 145 11.98 33.96 11.75
N GLN A 146 11.95 33.06 10.79
CA GLN A 146 12.97 32.96 9.76
C GLN A 146 12.56 33.96 8.68
N GLU A 147 13.02 35.20 8.87
CA GLU A 147 13.26 36.15 7.77
C GLU A 147 14.53 35.73 7.01
#